data_AF-A0A9D2R619-F1
#
_entry.id   AF-A0A9D2R619-F1
#
_cell.length_a   1.000
_cell.length_b   1.000
_cell.length_c   1.000
_cell.angle_alpha   90.00
_cell.angle_beta   90.00
_cell.angle_gamma   90.00
#
_symmetry.space_group_name_H-M   'P 1'
#
loop_
_entity.id
_entity.type
_entity.pdbx_description
1 polymer ?
#
loop_
_entity_poly.entity_id
_entity_poly.type
_entity_poly.pdbx_seq_one_letter_code
_entity_poly.pdbx_strand_id
1 'polypeptide(L)'
;MYILIPLILSAVCSFVNPYVGLFGIFTLVEVIIILCVDINANVRIKLSDKVSGEDPSRSERLKRSGRVLATAECVLVVFFTIITVAVECGVWMLASGRITGDPVVMTPFSIISEENLTLSFVLLVSAMVFQVIALILAFVRRGRLRK
;
A
#
# COMPACT_ATOMS: atom_id res chain seq x y z
N MET A 1 3.60 3.87 10.56
CA MET A 1 4.95 3.25 10.38
C MET A 1 4.93 1.75 10.05
N TYR A 2 4.28 0.87 10.82
CA TYR A 2 4.31 -0.59 10.53
C TYR A 2 3.70 -1.02 9.18
N ILE A 3 2.75 -0.25 8.64
CA ILE A 3 2.10 -0.51 7.34
C ILE A 3 3.03 -0.19 6.16
N LEU A 4 4.02 0.71 6.35
CA LEU A 4 4.89 1.18 5.27
C LEU A 4 5.87 0.10 4.80
N ILE A 5 6.39 -0.72 5.72
CA ILE A 5 7.36 -1.77 5.40
C ILE A 5 6.80 -2.74 4.36
N PRO A 6 5.63 -3.38 4.56
CA PRO A 6 5.07 -4.27 3.55
C PRO A 6 4.76 -3.53 2.24
N LEU A 7 4.27 -2.29 2.26
CA LEU A 7 4.04 -1.54 1.02
C LEU A 7 5.34 -1.27 0.25
N ILE A 8 6.43 -0.94 0.95
CA ILE A 8 7.76 -0.76 0.33
C ILE A 8 8.25 -2.08 -0.26
N LEU A 9 8.12 -3.19 0.46
CA LEU A 9 8.50 -4.52 -0.04
C LEU A 9 7.68 -4.92 -1.26
N SER A 10 6.38 -4.62 -1.26
CA SER A 10 5.50 -4.81 -2.41
C SER A 10 6.00 -4.00 -3.61
N ALA A 11 6.28 -2.70 -3.44
CA ALA A 11 6.81 -1.85 -4.50
C ALA A 11 8.14 -2.39 -5.06
N VAL A 12 9.06 -2.84 -4.20
CA VAL A 12 10.33 -3.44 -4.63
C VAL A 12 10.06 -4.68 -5.49
N CYS A 13 9.20 -5.60 -5.04
CA CYS A 13 8.82 -6.79 -5.81
C CYS A 13 8.27 -6.43 -7.20
N SER A 14 7.41 -5.42 -7.29
CA SER A 14 6.85 -4.96 -8.57
C SER A 14 7.91 -4.34 -9.48
N PHE A 15 8.81 -3.50 -8.94
CA PHE A 15 9.87 -2.86 -9.74
C PHE A 15 10.91 -3.83 -10.28
N VAL A 16 11.29 -4.84 -9.49
CA VAL A 16 12.24 -5.86 -9.94
C VAL A 16 11.61 -6.89 -10.87
N ASN A 17 10.27 -6.95 -10.94
CA ASN A 17 9.58 -7.88 -11.81
C ASN A 17 9.66 -7.43 -13.28
N PRO A 18 10.20 -8.24 -14.20
CA PRO A 18 10.40 -7.84 -15.60
C PRO A 18 9.09 -7.53 -16.33
N TYR A 19 7.98 -8.17 -15.95
CA TYR A 19 6.69 -8.04 -16.63
C TYR A 19 5.71 -7.10 -15.91
N VAL A 20 6.05 -6.57 -14.74
CA VAL A 20 5.26 -5.56 -14.02
C VAL A 20 6.00 -4.22 -13.98
N GLY A 21 7.27 -4.25 -13.56
CA GLY A 21 8.19 -3.12 -13.65
C GLY A 21 7.64 -1.81 -13.10
N LEU A 22 7.53 -0.82 -13.98
CA LEU A 22 7.13 0.55 -13.61
C LEU A 22 5.71 0.67 -13.07
N PHE A 23 4.85 -0.32 -13.27
CA PHE A 23 3.51 -0.35 -12.67
C PHE A 23 3.56 -0.44 -11.13
N GLY A 24 4.70 -0.79 -10.53
CA GLY A 24 4.95 -0.63 -9.09
C GLY A 24 4.82 0.81 -8.57
N ILE A 25 4.75 1.82 -9.46
CA ILE A 25 4.51 3.21 -9.07
C ILE A 25 3.16 3.42 -8.38
N PHE A 26 2.15 2.60 -8.66
CA PHE A 26 0.87 2.64 -7.94
C PHE A 26 1.06 2.40 -6.44
N THR A 27 1.91 1.43 -6.08
CA THR A 27 2.27 1.15 -4.70
C THR A 27 3.07 2.30 -4.07
N LEU A 28 3.91 3.02 -4.83
CA LEU A 28 4.58 4.23 -4.32
C LEU A 28 3.59 5.37 -4.03
N VAL A 29 2.62 5.59 -4.92
CA VAL A 29 1.56 6.59 -4.72
C VAL A 29 0.74 6.24 -3.48
N GLU A 30 0.39 4.96 -3.32
CA GLU A 30 -0.27 4.44 -2.11
C GLU A 30 0.55 4.76 -0.85
N VAL A 31 1.85 4.43 -0.85
CA VAL A 31 2.76 4.71 0.29
C VAL A 31 2.69 6.18 0.70
N ILE A 32 2.75 7.11 -0.25
CA ILE A 32 2.72 8.55 0.02
C ILE A 32 1.37 8.95 0.64
N ILE A 33 0.26 8.50 0.05
CA ILE A 33 -1.09 8.83 0.54
C ILE A 33 -1.30 8.29 1.95
N ILE A 34 -0.97 7.03 2.18
CA ILE A 34 -1.11 6.40 3.49
C ILE A 34 -0.22 7.07 4.54
N LEU A 35 1.01 7.44 4.17
CA LEU A 35 1.90 8.20 5.06
C LEU A 35 1.30 9.55 5.47
N CYS A 36 0.74 10.30 4.51
CA CYS A 36 0.10 11.59 4.80
C CYS A 36 -1.11 11.44 5.73
N VAL A 37 -1.98 10.45 5.48
CA VAL A 37 -3.14 10.17 6.34
C VAL A 37 -2.70 9.70 7.74
N ASP A 38 -1.69 8.83 7.81
CA ASP A 38 -1.07 8.34 9.05
C ASP A 38 -0.60 9.49 9.93
N ILE A 39 0.23 10.38 9.38
CA ILE A 39 0.79 11.54 10.09
C ILE A 39 -0.34 12.43 10.59
N ASN A 40 -1.31 12.76 9.74
CA ASN A 40 -2.41 13.65 10.09
C ASN A 40 -3.30 13.07 11.22
N ALA A 41 -3.60 11.76 11.18
CA ALA A 41 -4.34 11.08 12.23
C ALA A 41 -3.60 11.13 13.58
N ASN A 42 -2.31 10.80 13.59
CA ASN A 42 -1.50 10.80 14.81
C ASN A 42 -1.32 12.20 15.40
N VAL A 43 -1.13 13.21 14.56
CA VAL A 43 -1.00 14.61 15.00
C VAL A 43 -2.28 15.06 15.70
N ARG A 44 -3.46 14.74 15.15
CA ARG A 44 -4.75 15.11 15.76
C ARG A 44 -4.98 14.42 17.10
N ILE A 45 -4.63 13.15 17.22
CA ILE A 45 -4.75 12.42 18.50
C ILE A 45 -3.81 13.03 19.54
N LYS A 46 -2.53 13.26 19.20
CA LYS A 46 -1.58 13.93 20.11
C LYS A 46 -2.04 15.32 20.55
N LEU A 47 -2.62 16.09 19.63
CA LEU A 47 -3.20 17.39 19.95
C LEU A 47 -4.41 17.25 20.88
N SER A 48 -5.29 16.27 20.63
CA SER A 48 -6.45 15.97 21.49
C SER A 48 -6.05 15.79 22.94
N ASP A 49 -5.00 15.01 23.20
CA ASP A 49 -4.54 14.72 24.56
C ASP A 49 -4.01 15.98 25.25
N LYS A 50 -3.29 16.85 24.52
CA LYS A 50 -2.73 18.11 25.04
C LYS A 50 -3.81 19.11 25.47
N VAL A 51 -4.85 19.31 24.65
CA VAL A 51 -5.94 20.26 24.96
C VAL A 51 -7.07 19.67 25.80
N SER A 52 -6.97 18.41 26.23
CA SER A 52 -8.04 17.73 26.97
C SER A 52 -8.46 18.43 28.27
N GLY A 53 -7.51 19.03 29.00
CA GLY A 53 -7.77 19.75 30.25
C GLY A 53 -8.17 21.21 30.08
N GLU A 54 -7.82 21.83 28.95
CA GLU A 54 -8.07 23.27 28.69
C GLU A 54 -9.35 23.50 27.89
N ASP A 55 -9.60 22.66 26.88
CA ASP A 55 -10.77 22.77 25.99
C ASP A 55 -11.29 21.36 25.65
N PRO A 56 -12.17 20.80 26.50
CA PRO A 56 -12.74 19.47 26.32
C PRO A 56 -13.49 19.34 24.99
N SER A 57 -14.17 20.41 24.56
CA SER A 57 -14.95 20.43 23.32
C SER A 57 -14.06 20.28 22.09
N ARG A 58 -12.89 20.95 22.09
CA ARG A 58 -11.89 20.85 21.03
C ARG A 58 -11.19 19.50 21.05
N SER A 59 -10.87 18.97 22.23
CA SER A 59 -10.31 17.63 22.38
C SER A 59 -11.22 16.58 21.75
N GLU A 60 -12.52 16.60 22.05
CA GLU A 60 -13.47 15.62 21.51
C GLU A 60 -13.60 15.70 19.98
N ARG A 61 -13.61 16.93 19.41
CA ARG A 61 -13.58 17.14 17.95
C ARG A 61 -12.32 16.56 17.31
N LEU A 62 -11.15 16.76 17.92
CA LEU A 62 -9.87 16.22 17.42
C LEU A 62 -9.86 14.69 17.47
N LYS A 63 -10.32 14.09 18.57
CA LYS A 63 -10.45 12.64 18.72
C LYS A 63 -11.40 12.03 17.67
N ARG A 64 -12.56 12.66 17.45
CA ARG A 64 -13.51 12.23 16.41
C ARG A 64 -12.90 12.33 15.02
N SER A 65 -12.23 13.44 14.71
CA SER A 65 -11.56 13.64 13.42
C SER A 65 -10.43 12.63 13.18
N GLY A 66 -9.61 12.34 14.20
CA GLY A 66 -8.57 11.30 14.13
C GLY A 66 -9.14 9.90 13.86
N ARG A 67 -10.28 9.55 14.48
CA ARG A 67 -10.98 8.28 14.22
C ARG A 67 -11.56 8.19 12.80
N VAL A 68 -12.02 9.30 12.24
CA VAL A 68 -12.47 9.38 10.84
C VAL A 68 -11.29 9.15 9.90
N LEU A 69 -10.15 9.82 10.12
CA LEU A 69 -8.94 9.62 9.32
C LEU A 69 -8.42 8.17 9.38
N ALA A 70 -8.42 7.55 10.56
CA ALA A 70 -8.04 6.13 10.70
C ALA A 70 -9.00 5.18 9.96
N THR A 71 -10.27 5.57 9.83
CA THR A 71 -11.24 4.80 9.03
C THR A 71 -11.02 5.03 7.53
N ALA A 72 -10.75 6.26 7.12
CA ALA A 72 -10.39 6.60 5.75
C ALA A 72 -9.12 5.89 5.30
N GLU A 73 -8.09 5.81 6.16
CA GLU A 73 -6.86 5.03 5.92
C GLU A 73 -7.19 3.58 5.56
N CYS A 74 -8.03 2.90 6.34
CA CYS A 74 -8.43 1.52 6.03
C CYS A 74 -9.17 1.40 4.69
N VAL A 75 -10.08 2.33 4.39
CA VAL A 75 -10.82 2.32 3.11
C VAL A 75 -9.86 2.53 1.94
N LEU A 76 -8.90 3.45 2.08
CA LEU A 76 -7.87 3.71 1.07
C LEU A 76 -6.98 2.49 0.85
N VAL A 77 -6.48 1.85 1.91
CA VAL A 77 -5.67 0.64 1.77
C VAL A 77 -6.45 -0.49 1.09
N VAL A 78 -7.72 -0.72 1.45
CA VAL A 78 -8.58 -1.71 0.75
C VAL A 78 -8.66 -1.39 -0.74
N PHE A 79 -8.94 -0.13 -1.07
CA PHE A 79 -9.08 0.33 -2.46
C PHE A 79 -7.79 0.14 -3.26
N PHE A 80 -6.64 0.57 -2.71
CA PHE A 80 -5.35 0.41 -3.36
C PHE A 80 -4.96 -1.06 -3.49
N THR A 81 -5.14 -1.89 -2.46
CA THR A 81 -4.88 -3.33 -2.55
C THR A 81 -5.65 -3.95 -3.72
N ILE A 82 -6.95 -3.66 -3.86
CA ILE A 82 -7.76 -4.23 -4.96
C ILE A 82 -7.24 -3.77 -6.33
N ILE A 83 -6.99 -2.47 -6.48
CA ILE A 83 -6.54 -1.91 -7.77
C ILE A 83 -5.15 -2.42 -8.13
N THR A 84 -4.20 -2.40 -7.19
CA THR A 84 -2.83 -2.87 -7.41
C THR A 84 -2.85 -4.34 -7.83
N VAL A 85 -3.57 -5.21 -7.12
CA VAL A 85 -3.69 -6.63 -7.48
C VAL A 85 -4.28 -6.79 -8.89
N ALA A 86 -5.36 -6.09 -9.22
CA ALA A 86 -5.99 -6.19 -10.52
C ALA A 86 -5.08 -5.71 -11.67
N VAL A 87 -4.44 -4.55 -11.49
CA VAL A 87 -3.55 -3.94 -12.48
C VAL A 87 -2.29 -4.77 -12.66
N GLU A 88 -1.61 -5.16 -11.58
CA GLU A 88 -0.37 -5.94 -11.67
C GLU A 88 -0.62 -7.33 -12.28
N CYS A 89 -1.72 -8.01 -11.93
CA CYS A 89 -2.14 -9.24 -12.60
C CYS A 89 -2.35 -9.02 -14.10
N GLY A 90 -3.15 -8.00 -14.47
CA GLY A 90 -3.49 -7.74 -15.87
C GLY A 90 -2.26 -7.40 -16.69
N VAL A 91 -1.40 -6.52 -16.18
CA VAL A 91 -0.13 -6.14 -16.82
C VAL A 91 0.78 -7.36 -16.95
N TRP A 92 0.95 -8.15 -15.90
CA TRP A 92 1.79 -9.36 -15.95
C TRP A 92 1.27 -10.36 -16.99
N MET A 93 -0.05 -10.61 -17.06
CA MET A 93 -0.62 -11.55 -18.04
C MET A 93 -0.42 -11.10 -19.49
N LEU A 94 -0.49 -9.79 -19.75
CA LEU A 94 -0.25 -9.22 -21.08
C LEU A 94 1.24 -9.20 -21.42
N ALA A 95 2.08 -8.72 -20.50
CA ALA A 95 3.51 -8.51 -20.72
C ALA A 95 4.31 -9.82 -20.73
N SER A 96 3.91 -10.84 -19.98
CA SER A 96 4.60 -12.13 -19.96
C SER A 96 4.43 -12.98 -21.23
N GLY A 97 3.70 -12.49 -22.23
CA GLY A 97 3.39 -13.25 -23.45
C GLY A 97 2.37 -14.38 -23.24
N ARG A 98 1.78 -14.51 -22.03
CA ARG A 98 0.81 -15.57 -21.71
C ARG A 98 -0.49 -15.45 -22.50
N ILE A 99 -0.91 -14.22 -22.80
CA ILE A 99 -2.11 -13.93 -23.61
C ILE A 99 -1.74 -13.59 -25.05
N THR A 100 -0.65 -12.86 -25.25
CA THR A 100 -0.27 -12.28 -26.54
C THR A 100 0.69 -13.14 -27.37
N GLY A 101 1.35 -14.13 -26.77
CA GLY A 101 2.42 -14.92 -27.40
C GLY A 101 3.80 -14.23 -27.43
N ASP A 102 3.82 -12.89 -27.35
CA ASP A 102 5.03 -12.08 -27.42
C ASP A 102 5.33 -11.43 -26.05
N PRO A 103 6.41 -11.84 -25.36
CA PRO A 103 6.80 -11.24 -24.09
C PRO A 103 7.41 -9.85 -24.28
N VAL A 104 7.03 -8.92 -23.42
CA VAL A 104 7.49 -7.53 -23.41
C VAL A 104 7.94 -7.15 -22.01
N VAL A 105 9.18 -6.69 -21.87
CA VAL A 105 9.71 -6.20 -20.60
C VAL A 105 9.16 -4.81 -20.29
N MET A 106 8.62 -4.68 -19.07
CA MET A 106 7.98 -3.47 -18.54
C MET A 106 8.86 -2.73 -17.51
N THR A 107 10.05 -3.26 -17.21
CA THR A 107 11.00 -2.63 -16.28
C THR A 107 12.22 -2.06 -17.01
N PRO A 108 12.68 -0.84 -16.66
CA PRO A 108 13.98 -0.34 -17.11
C PRO A 108 15.14 -0.97 -16.31
N PHE A 109 14.84 -1.74 -15.26
CA PHE A 109 15.83 -2.35 -14.38
C PHE A 109 16.00 -3.84 -14.70
N SER A 110 16.95 -4.17 -15.57
CA SER A 110 17.28 -5.56 -15.94
C SER A 110 18.07 -6.27 -14.84
N ILE A 111 17.42 -6.53 -13.70
CA ILE A 111 18.03 -7.26 -12.56
C ILE A 111 17.78 -8.76 -12.68
N ILE A 112 16.72 -9.16 -13.37
CA ILE A 112 16.29 -10.56 -13.54
C ILE A 112 16.22 -10.88 -15.03
N SER A 113 16.70 -12.06 -15.41
CA SER A 113 16.57 -12.57 -16.78
C SER A 113 15.09 -12.71 -17.15
N GLU A 114 14.73 -12.13 -18.30
CA GLU A 114 13.39 -12.11 -18.86
C GLU A 114 12.82 -13.53 -19.03
N GLU A 115 13.69 -14.50 -19.30
CA GLU A 115 13.34 -15.91 -19.49
C GLU A 115 12.85 -16.60 -18.20
N ASN A 116 13.12 -16.02 -17.03
CA ASN A 116 12.73 -16.60 -15.75
C ASN A 116 11.29 -16.23 -15.34
N LEU A 117 10.33 -16.75 -16.10
CA LEU A 117 8.89 -16.60 -15.84
C LEU A 117 8.48 -17.04 -14.43
N THR A 118 9.12 -18.09 -13.89
CA THR A 118 8.84 -18.59 -12.54
C THR A 118 9.19 -17.54 -11.49
N LEU A 119 10.38 -16.94 -11.57
CA LEU A 119 10.80 -15.90 -10.64
C LEU A 119 9.91 -14.64 -10.75
N SER A 120 9.54 -14.25 -11.97
CA SER A 120 8.60 -13.15 -12.18
C SER A 120 7.23 -13.43 -11.53
N PHE A 121 6.69 -14.65 -11.66
CA PHE A 121 5.45 -15.02 -11.00
C PHE A 121 5.57 -15.01 -9.47
N VAL A 122 6.68 -15.53 -8.93
CA VAL A 122 6.96 -15.46 -7.49
C VAL A 122 6.97 -14.01 -7.00
N LEU A 123 7.61 -13.10 -7.73
CA LEU A 123 7.63 -11.68 -7.37
C LEU A 123 6.24 -11.05 -7.39
N LEU A 124 5.41 -11.38 -8.38
CA LEU A 124 4.02 -10.93 -8.45
C LEU A 124 3.24 -11.40 -7.20
N VAL A 125 3.33 -12.69 -6.87
CA VAL A 125 2.65 -13.26 -5.70
C VAL A 125 3.19 -12.63 -4.40
N SER A 126 4.50 -12.44 -4.28
CA SER A 126 5.11 -11.77 -3.14
C SER A 126 4.61 -10.33 -2.99
N ALA A 127 4.52 -9.56 -4.08
CA ALA A 127 3.98 -8.20 -4.07
C ALA A 127 2.55 -8.16 -3.52
N MET A 128 1.71 -9.12 -3.93
CA MET A 128 0.33 -9.25 -3.44
C MET A 128 0.26 -9.67 -1.97
N VAL A 129 1.09 -10.61 -1.55
CA VAL A 129 1.16 -11.03 -0.14
C VAL A 129 1.51 -9.84 0.74
N PHE A 130 2.48 -9.02 0.33
CA PHE A 130 2.83 -7.81 1.06
C PHE A 130 1.69 -6.78 1.09
N GLN A 131 0.95 -6.59 -0.01
CA GLN A 131 -0.28 -5.77 -0.02
C GLN A 131 -1.31 -6.27 0.99
N VAL A 132 -1.55 -7.58 1.06
CA VAL A 132 -2.47 -8.17 2.05
C VAL A 132 -1.96 -7.99 3.49
N ILE A 133 -0.66 -8.10 3.72
CA ILE A 133 -0.07 -7.82 5.04
C ILE A 133 -0.29 -6.34 5.42
N ALA A 134 -0.07 -5.40 4.50
CA ALA A 134 -0.31 -3.98 4.72
C ALA A 134 -1.78 -3.71 5.08
N LEU A 135 -2.71 -4.35 4.35
CA LEU A 135 -4.14 -4.31 4.62
C LEU A 135 -4.48 -4.78 6.04
N ILE A 136 -4.00 -5.96 6.45
CA ILE A 136 -4.23 -6.49 7.79
C ILE A 136 -3.69 -5.53 8.86
N LEU A 137 -2.48 -5.00 8.67
CA LEU A 137 -1.88 -4.06 9.61
C LEU A 137 -2.66 -2.74 9.71
N ALA A 138 -3.26 -2.25 8.63
CA ALA A 138 -4.15 -1.10 8.65
C ALA A 138 -5.37 -1.33 9.56
N PHE A 139 -6.02 -2.49 9.44
CA PHE A 139 -7.14 -2.85 10.31
C PHE A 139 -6.74 -3.04 11.77
N VAL A 140 -5.63 -3.74 12.03
CA VAL A 140 -5.09 -3.91 13.39
C VAL A 140 -4.82 -2.56 14.04
N ARG A 141 -4.21 -1.64 13.29
CA ARG A 141 -3.91 -0.29 13.75
C ARG A 141 -5.18 0.51 14.05
N ARG A 142 -6.18 0.49 13.17
CA ARG A 142 -7.48 1.13 13.42
C ARG A 142 -8.13 0.64 14.71
N GLY A 143 -8.01 -0.67 14.99
CA GLY A 143 -8.45 -1.26 16.26
C GLY A 143 -7.76 -0.65 17.47
N ARG A 144 -6.43 -0.41 17.40
CA ARG A 144 -5.67 0.25 18.47
C ARG A 144 -6.06 1.71 18.67
N LEU A 145 -6.28 2.46 17.59
CA LEU A 145 -6.66 3.89 17.65
C LEU A 145 -8.10 4.15 18.13
N ARG A 146 -8.94 3.11 18.19
CA ARG A 146 -10.31 3.20 18.70
C ARG A 146 -10.42 2.97 20.20
N LYS A 147 -9.50 2.20 20.78
CA LYS A 147 -9.36 2.02 22.23
C LYS A 147 -8.93 3.35 22.87
#